data_AF-G2PFG9-F1
#
_entry.id   AF-G2PFG9-F1
#
_cell.length_a   1.000
_cell.length_b   1.000
_cell.length_c   1.000
_cell.angle_alpha   90.00
_cell.angle_beta   90.00
_cell.angle_gamma   90.00
#
_symmetry.space_group_name_H-M   'P 1'
#
loop_
_entity.id
_entity.type
_entity.pdbx_description
1 polymer ?
#
loop_
_entity_poly.entity_id
_entity_poly.type
_entity_poly.pdbx_seq_one_letter_code
_entity_poly.pdbx_strand_id
1 'polypeptide(L)' 'MDQTNPVPDPERTPGLRPSVGVPPGETPPAEDGLSEAGPQETYNPTRGWSKGPTIIIWAFVVLFAAFCVAFAIAVL' A
#
# COMPACT_ATOMS: atom_id res chain seq x y z
N MET A 1 16.14 22.31 13.58
CA MET A 1 15.96 22.29 15.04
C MET A 1 15.90 20.83 15.45
N ASP A 2 17.02 20.27 15.89
CA ASP A 2 17.06 18.89 16.39
C ASP A 2 16.36 18.88 17.75
N GLN A 3 15.16 18.29 17.81
CA GLN A 3 14.51 17.98 19.08
C GLN A 3 15.14 16.70 19.61
N THR A 4 16.34 16.81 20.18
CA THR A 4 16.93 15.72 20.96
C THR A 4 16.15 15.62 22.28
N ASN A 5 15.05 14.89 22.27
CA ASN A 5 14.42 14.47 23.52
C ASN A 5 15.39 13.48 24.20
N PRO A 6 15.96 13.79 25.38
CA PRO A 6 16.90 12.89 26.03
C PRO A 6 16.18 11.59 26.40
N VAL A 7 16.80 10.46 26.08
CA VAL A 7 16.28 9.13 26.45
C VAL A 7 16.16 9.07 27.99
N PRO A 8 15.01 8.66 28.55
CA PRO A 8 14.84 8.59 30.00
C PRO A 8 15.79 7.55 30.62
N ASP A 9 16.40 7.90 31.74
CA ASP A 9 17.26 6.99 32.51
C ASP A 9 16.42 5.84 33.09
N PRO A 10 16.68 4.57 32.72
CA PRO A 10 15.94 3.41 33.22
C PRO A 10 16.00 3.24 34.73
N GLU A 11 17.10 3.63 35.38
CA GLU A 11 17.27 3.54 36.83
C GLU A 11 16.40 4.55 37.58
N ARG A 12 15.90 5.58 36.87
CA ARG A 12 15.09 6.66 37.42
C ARG A 12 13.67 6.68 36.89
N THR A 13 13.32 5.77 35.99
CA THR A 13 12.00 5.73 35.34
C THR A 13 11.31 4.40 35.66
N PRO A 14 10.42 4.37 36.67
CA PRO A 14 9.72 3.14 37.06
C PRO A 14 8.96 2.53 35.87
N GLY A 15 9.21 1.25 35.59
CA GLY A 15 8.61 0.52 34.45
C GLY A 15 9.43 0.56 33.17
N LEU A 16 10.44 1.42 33.05
CA LEU A 16 11.40 1.39 31.95
C LEU A 16 12.46 0.33 32.28
N ARG A 17 12.42 -0.81 31.58
CA ARG A 17 13.49 -1.80 31.66
C ARG A 17 14.68 -1.31 30.83
N PRO A 18 15.94 -1.58 31.24
CA PRO A 18 17.08 -1.38 30.35
C PRO A 18 16.78 -2.04 29.01
N SER A 19 16.95 -1.30 27.91
CA SER A 19 16.78 -1.86 26.57
C SER A 19 17.85 -2.93 26.37
N VAL A 20 17.53 -4.18 26.68
CA VAL A 20 18.32 -5.32 26.23
C VAL A 20 18.11 -5.34 24.72
N GLY A 21 19.10 -4.82 23.98
CA GLY A 21 19.06 -4.83 22.53
C GLY A 21 18.79 -6.25 22.05
N VAL A 22 17.70 -6.44 21.33
CA VAL A 22 17.45 -7.72 20.65
C VAL A 22 18.54 -7.87 19.59
N PRO A 23 19.27 -9.00 19.52
CA PRO A 23 20.32 -9.17 18.52
C PRO A 23 19.80 -8.83 17.12
N PRO A 24 20.61 -8.19 16.25
CA PRO A 24 20.24 -7.97 14.86
C PRO A 24 19.86 -9.32 14.21
N GLY A 25 18.59 -9.49 13.85
CA GLY A 25 18.01 -10.77 13.39
C GLY A 25 16.97 -11.40 14.34
N GLU A 26 16.76 -10.83 15.53
CA GLU A 26 15.70 -11.23 16.48
C GLU A 26 14.47 -10.31 16.46
N THR A 27 14.51 -9.25 15.65
CA THR A 27 13.26 -8.85 15.00
C THR A 27 12.84 -10.07 14.18
N PRO A 28 11.62 -10.61 14.36
CA PRO A 28 11.10 -11.62 13.43
C PRO A 28 11.45 -11.16 12.02
N PRO A 29 11.89 -12.07 11.12
CA PRO A 29 12.14 -11.69 9.73
C PRO A 29 10.98 -10.80 9.33
N ALA A 30 11.35 -9.59 8.87
CA ALA A 30 10.42 -8.54 8.47
C ALA A 30 9.24 -9.24 7.83
N GLU A 31 8.03 -8.88 8.22
CA GLU A 31 6.79 -9.60 7.94
C GLU A 31 6.52 -9.54 6.42
N ASP A 32 7.40 -10.21 5.69
CA ASP A 32 7.45 -10.46 4.28
C ASP A 32 6.13 -11.15 4.07
N GLY A 33 5.24 -10.41 3.41
CA GLY A 33 3.81 -10.60 3.55
C GLY A 33 3.40 -12.06 3.48
N LEU A 34 2.23 -12.36 4.06
CA LEU A 34 1.61 -13.69 4.09
C LEU A 34 1.40 -14.33 2.70
N SER A 35 1.88 -13.72 1.61
CA SER A 35 1.98 -14.31 0.27
C SER A 35 2.54 -15.74 0.28
N GLU A 36 3.48 -16.08 1.16
CA GLU A 36 4.06 -17.44 1.24
C GLU A 36 3.48 -18.28 2.40
N ALA A 37 2.60 -17.71 3.25
CA ALA A 37 2.06 -18.39 4.43
C ALA A 37 0.80 -19.23 4.14
N GLY A 38 0.30 -19.21 2.90
CA GLY A 38 -0.81 -20.03 2.44
C GLY A 38 -0.36 -21.36 1.81
N PRO A 39 -1.25 -22.35 1.66
CA PRO A 39 -0.98 -23.52 0.83
C PRO A 39 -0.52 -23.10 -0.58
N GLN A 40 0.38 -23.90 -1.18
CA GLN A 40 0.83 -23.66 -2.55
C GLN A 40 -0.38 -23.57 -3.49
N GLU A 41 -0.62 -22.37 -4.03
CA GLU A 41 -1.72 -22.13 -4.95
C GLU A 41 -1.38 -22.74 -6.32
N THR A 42 -1.86 -23.97 -6.57
CA THR A 42 -1.62 -24.70 -7.82
C THR A 42 -2.64 -24.36 -8.92
N TYR A 43 -3.75 -23.68 -8.59
CA TYR A 43 -4.85 -23.46 -9.52
C TYR A 43 -5.55 -22.11 -9.32
N ASN A 44 -4.96 -21.06 -9.92
CA ASN A 44 -5.58 -19.73 -10.02
C ASN A 44 -5.92 -19.37 -11.48
N PRO A 45 -6.98 -19.94 -12.08
CA PRO A 45 -7.38 -19.59 -13.44
C PRO A 45 -7.86 -18.13 -13.48
N THR A 46 -7.21 -17.29 -14.29
CA THR A 46 -7.67 -15.92 -14.53
C THR A 46 -9.10 -15.95 -15.09
N ARG A 47 -10.10 -15.51 -14.30
CA ARG A 47 -11.54 -15.51 -14.68
C ARG A 47 -11.91 -14.58 -15.85
N GLY A 48 -10.93 -13.98 -16.54
CA GLY A 48 -11.15 -13.12 -17.71
C GLY A 48 -11.86 -11.79 -17.42
N TRP A 49 -12.18 -11.49 -16.16
CA TRP A 49 -13.00 -10.37 -15.76
C TRP A 49 -12.36 -8.99 -15.96
N SER A 50 -11.05 -8.90 -16.15
CA SER A 50 -10.35 -7.60 -16.32
C SER A 50 -10.80 -6.83 -17.57
N LYS A 51 -11.27 -7.52 -18.61
CA LYS A 51 -11.69 -6.88 -19.86
C LYS A 51 -12.98 -6.07 -19.70
N GLY A 52 -13.95 -6.54 -18.91
CA GLY A 52 -15.24 -5.88 -18.73
C GLY A 52 -15.10 -4.45 -18.19
N PRO A 53 -14.53 -4.25 -16.99
CA PRO A 53 -14.28 -2.92 -16.44
C PRO A 53 -13.40 -2.04 -17.33
N THR A 54 -12.38 -2.62 -17.98
CA THR A 54 -11.51 -1.88 -18.89
C THR A 54 -12.29 -1.30 -20.08
N ILE A 55 -13.17 -2.09 -20.69
CA ILE A 55 -14.02 -1.64 -21.81
C ILE A 55 -14.99 -0.55 -21.35
N ILE A 56 -15.56 -0.68 -20.16
CA ILE A 56 -16.47 0.33 -19.58
C ILE A 56 -15.74 1.67 -19.40
N ILE A 57 -14.54 1.66 -18.81
CA ILE A 57 -13.73 2.86 -18.63
C ILE A 57 -13.42 3.52 -19.98
N TRP A 58 -13.01 2.74 -20.98
CA TRP A 58 -12.76 3.26 -22.33
C TRP A 58 -13.99 3.90 -22.96
N ALA A 59 -15.17 3.29 -22.79
CA ALA A 59 -16.42 3.87 -23.29
C ALA A 59 -16.71 5.24 -22.65
N PHE A 60 -16.52 5.37 -21.32
CA PHE A 60 -16.67 6.65 -20.63
C PHE A 60 -15.66 7.70 -21.10
N VAL A 61 -14.40 7.31 -21.29
CA VAL A 61 -13.35 8.22 -21.80
C VAL A 61 -13.70 8.76 -23.19
N VAL A 62 -14.14 7.88 -24.09
CA VAL A 62 -14.53 8.29 -25.46
C VAL A 62 -15.76 9.21 -25.43
N LEU A 63 -16.76 8.89 -24.61
CA LEU A 63 -17.96 9.71 -24.47
C LEU A 63 -17.62 11.11 -23.92
N PHE A 64 -16.78 11.17 -22.89
CA PHE A 64 -16.34 12.43 -22.30
C PHE A 64 -15.51 13.26 -23.29
N ALA A 65 -14.58 12.64 -24.02
CA ALA A 65 -13.79 13.32 -25.04
C ALA A 65 -14.69 13.89 -26.16
N ALA A 66 -15.67 13.12 -26.64
CA ALA A 66 -16.63 13.57 -27.63
C ALA A 66 -17.47 14.77 -27.12
N PHE A 67 -17.90 14.73 -25.86
CA PHE A 67 -18.58 15.85 -25.22
C PHE A 67 -17.69 17.10 -25.17
N CYS A 68 -16.43 16.99 -24.74
CA CYS A 68 -15.50 18.12 -24.71
C CYS A 68 -15.28 18.73 -26.11
N VAL A 69 -15.14 17.90 -27.13
CA VAL A 69 -15.01 18.37 -28.53
C VAL A 69 -16.27 19.10 -28.98
N ALA A 70 -17.45 18.52 -28.75
CA ALA A 70 -18.72 19.16 -29.11
C ALA A 70 -18.94 20.47 -28.36
N PHE A 71 -18.63 20.51 -27.06
CA PHE A 71 -18.72 21.71 -26.24
C PHE A 71 -17.75 22.79 -26.71
N ALA A 72 -16.50 22.44 -27.01
CA ALA A 72 -15.52 23.38 -27.55
C ALA A 72 -15.98 23.99 -28.87
N ILE A 73 -16.56 23.18 -29.78
CA ILE A 73 -17.13 23.68 -31.04
C ILE A 73 -18.35 24.58 -30.79
N ALA A 74 -19.19 24.27 -29.80
CA ALA A 74 -20.40 25.04 -29.53
C ALA A 74 -20.13 26.40 -28.86
N VAL A 75 -19.00 26.52 -28.15
CA VAL A 75 -18.66 27.72 -27.34
C VAL A 75 -17.65 28.63 -28.02
N LEU A 76 -16.85 28.12 -28.96
CA LEU A 76 -15.88 28.89 -29.75
C LEU A 76 -16.55 29.58 -30.95
#